data_AF-A0A2G2K4V1-F1
#
_entry.id   AF-A0A2G2K4V1-F1
#
_cell.length_a   1.000
_cell.length_b   1.000
_cell.length_c   1.000
_cell.angle_alpha   90.00
_cell.angle_beta   90.00
_cell.angle_gamma   90.00
#
_symmetry.space_group_name_H-M   'P 1'
#
loop_
_entity.id
_entity.type
_entity.pdbx_description
1 polymer ?
#
loop_
_entity_poly.entity_id
_entity_poly.type
_entity_poly.pdbx_seq_one_letter_code
_entity_poly.pdbx_strand_id
1 'polypeptide(L)'
;MIENIQYNTERNKLIIPEYGRHLQKMVDHAIAIEDEAERNKVAKAIIDVMGNLNPHLRDVADFKHKLWDQLFIISDFKLDVDSPFDKPTREELAEKPERLPYPQNFPKYRFYGNNIKRMIDVALRWEEGDLKQALIVTIANHMKKCFLNWNKDTVDDAVIFRHLYELSDGGIDITTHDLELTDSSKLMSAKSRQNTNKPHSNKSYSHRSSNKNTNRKKY
;
A
#
# COMPACT_ATOMS: atom_id res chain seq x y z
N MET A 1 18.10 -33.36 38.76
CA MET A 1 16.89 -33.73 37.99
C MET A 1 17.07 -33.13 36.60
N ILE A 2 16.85 -33.89 35.52
CA ILE A 2 17.20 -33.44 34.16
C ILE A 2 16.17 -32.39 33.70
N GLU A 3 16.50 -31.11 33.84
CA GLU A 3 15.67 -29.96 33.42
C GLU A 3 15.69 -29.67 31.90
N ASN A 4 16.23 -30.58 31.08
CA ASN A 4 16.61 -30.25 29.69
C ASN A 4 15.57 -30.56 28.61
N ILE A 5 14.41 -31.15 28.92
CA ILE A 5 13.37 -31.46 27.92
C ILE A 5 11.99 -31.03 28.45
N GLN A 6 11.71 -29.73 28.37
CA GLN A 6 10.36 -29.19 28.59
C GLN A 6 9.63 -29.04 27.26
N TYR A 7 8.36 -29.44 27.22
CA TYR A 7 7.51 -29.30 26.04
C TYR A 7 7.10 -27.83 25.83
N ASN A 8 7.02 -27.41 24.56
CA ASN A 8 6.68 -26.02 24.23
C ASN A 8 5.26 -25.61 24.63
N THR A 9 4.36 -26.57 24.81
CA THR A 9 2.96 -26.38 25.22
C THR A 9 2.79 -26.09 26.71
N GLU A 10 3.75 -26.47 27.54
CA GLU A 10 3.73 -26.25 29.00
C GLU A 10 4.42 -24.94 29.40
N ARG A 11 5.10 -24.28 28.45
CA ARG A 11 5.88 -23.06 28.70
C ARG A 11 5.03 -21.82 28.54
N ASN A 12 5.45 -20.75 29.23
CA ASN A 12 4.86 -19.42 29.08
C ASN A 12 4.87 -18.99 27.60
N LYS A 13 3.78 -18.31 27.21
CA LYS A 13 3.62 -17.73 25.89
C LYS A 13 4.67 -16.64 25.68
N LEU A 14 5.33 -16.69 24.52
CA LEU A 14 6.23 -15.63 24.09
C LEU A 14 5.38 -14.43 23.65
N ILE A 15 5.61 -13.26 24.25
CA ILE A 15 4.93 -12.01 23.86
C ILE A 15 5.51 -11.50 22.54
N ILE A 16 6.85 -11.50 22.43
CA ILE A 16 7.60 -11.14 21.22
C ILE A 16 8.49 -12.33 20.84
N PRO A 17 8.08 -13.20 19.89
CA PRO A 17 8.82 -14.40 19.51
C PRO A 17 10.24 -14.14 18.97
N GLU A 18 10.50 -12.96 18.43
CA GLU A 18 11.74 -12.54 17.77
C GLU A 18 12.95 -12.56 18.70
N TYR A 19 12.75 -12.28 19.99
CA TYR A 19 13.80 -12.28 21.01
C TYR A 19 14.07 -13.65 21.64
N GLY A 20 13.16 -14.61 21.42
CA GLY A 20 13.27 -15.96 21.95
C GLY A 20 13.11 -16.07 23.47
N ARG A 21 13.27 -17.31 23.97
CA ARG A 21 12.97 -17.66 25.38
C ARG A 21 14.02 -17.19 26.38
N HIS A 22 15.27 -17.05 25.96
CA HIS A 22 16.34 -16.62 26.86
C HIS A 22 16.11 -15.18 27.33
N LEU A 23 15.66 -14.30 26.44
CA LEU A 23 15.32 -12.93 26.82
C LEU A 23 14.14 -12.90 27.79
N GLN A 24 13.08 -13.67 27.52
CA GLN A 24 11.94 -13.73 28.43
C GLN A 24 12.35 -14.18 29.84
N LYS A 25 13.23 -15.18 29.97
CA LYS A 25 13.77 -15.59 31.28
C LYS A 25 14.58 -14.49 31.97
N MET A 26 15.36 -13.71 31.21
CA MET A 26 16.10 -12.57 31.78
C MET A 26 15.15 -11.48 32.29
N VAL A 27 14.06 -11.21 31.57
CA VAL A 27 13.03 -10.26 32.00
C VAL A 27 12.26 -10.79 33.22
N ASP A 28 11.89 -12.06 33.23
CA ASP A 28 11.25 -12.72 34.39
C ASP A 28 12.16 -12.62 35.64
N HIS A 29 13.46 -12.80 35.46
CA HIS A 29 14.44 -12.60 36.54
C HIS A 29 14.52 -11.15 37.00
N ALA A 30 14.50 -10.18 36.07
CA ALA A 30 14.51 -8.76 36.42
C ALA A 30 13.27 -8.36 37.25
N ILE A 31 12.10 -8.95 36.96
CA ILE A 31 10.85 -8.71 37.72
C ILE A 31 10.96 -9.27 39.15
N ALA A 32 11.68 -10.37 39.35
CA ALA A 32 11.83 -11.02 40.66
C ALA A 32 12.78 -10.28 41.62
N ILE A 33 13.58 -9.31 41.14
CA ILE A 33 14.52 -8.55 41.97
C ILE A 33 13.79 -7.44 42.72
N GLU A 34 13.85 -7.49 44.06
CA GLU A 34 13.23 -6.48 44.94
C GLU A 34 14.03 -5.16 45.00
N ASP A 35 15.37 -5.22 44.94
CA ASP A 35 16.22 -4.03 44.98
C ASP A 35 16.15 -3.21 43.68
N GLU A 36 15.85 -1.92 43.83
CA GLU A 36 15.67 -0.99 42.71
C GLU A 36 16.99 -0.74 41.96
N ALA A 37 18.11 -0.65 42.67
CA ALA A 37 19.41 -0.40 42.06
C ALA A 37 19.89 -1.59 41.21
N GLU A 38 19.77 -2.80 41.76
CA GLU A 38 20.07 -4.03 41.03
C GLU A 38 19.10 -4.25 39.85
N ARG A 39 17.80 -4.01 40.03
CA ARG A 39 16.80 -4.13 38.96
C ARG A 39 17.11 -3.21 37.78
N ASN A 40 17.42 -1.94 38.05
CA ASN A 40 17.78 -0.97 37.01
C ASN A 40 19.06 -1.37 36.25
N LYS A 41 20.03 -1.96 36.95
CA LYS A 41 21.27 -2.46 36.34
C LYS A 41 21.01 -3.66 35.42
N VAL A 42 20.17 -4.60 35.87
CA VAL A 42 19.78 -5.77 35.08
C VAL A 42 18.97 -5.36 33.86
N ALA A 43 18.02 -4.43 33.99
CA ALA A 43 17.24 -3.93 32.87
C ALA A 43 18.13 -3.30 31.77
N LYS A 44 19.11 -2.48 32.15
CA LYS A 44 20.09 -1.92 31.20
C LYS A 44 20.92 -3.01 30.50
N ALA A 45 21.37 -4.02 31.24
CA ALA A 45 22.09 -5.15 30.67
C ALA A 45 21.23 -5.95 29.66
N ILE A 46 19.94 -6.12 29.94
CA ILE A 46 19.00 -6.78 29.03
C ILE A 46 18.85 -5.96 27.74
N ILE A 47 18.73 -4.64 27.83
CA ILE A 47 18.63 -3.75 26.66
C ILE A 47 19.89 -3.84 25.79
N ASP A 48 21.08 -3.91 26.38
CA ASP A 48 22.32 -4.09 25.64
C ASP A 48 22.32 -5.43 24.88
N VAL A 49 21.81 -6.50 25.49
CA VAL A 49 21.65 -7.81 24.84
C VAL A 49 20.63 -7.76 23.71
N MET A 50 19.47 -7.11 23.91
CA MET A 50 18.46 -6.90 22.86
C MET A 50 19.05 -6.10 21.69
N GLY A 51 19.89 -5.10 21.98
CA GLY A 51 20.54 -4.27 20.99
C GLY A 51 21.52 -5.05 20.10
N ASN A 52 22.27 -5.98 20.70
CA ASN A 52 23.19 -6.85 19.96
C ASN A 52 22.47 -7.89 19.08
N LEU A 53 21.32 -8.39 19.53
CA LEU A 53 20.48 -9.34 18.79
C LEU A 53 19.85 -8.71 17.53
N ASN A 54 19.56 -7.40 17.56
CA ASN A 54 18.92 -6.69 16.47
C ASN A 54 19.77 -5.53 15.91
N PRO A 55 20.87 -5.81 15.17
CA PRO A 55 21.73 -4.78 14.59
C PRO A 55 21.01 -3.88 13.58
N HIS A 56 19.97 -4.38 12.92
CA HIS A 56 19.24 -3.68 11.87
C HIS A 56 18.47 -2.45 12.36
N LEU A 57 18.17 -2.38 13.66
CA LEU A 57 17.47 -1.24 14.22
C LEU A 57 18.42 -0.09 14.62
N ARG A 58 19.75 -0.25 14.52
CA ARG A 58 20.73 0.81 14.88
C ARG A 58 20.61 2.09 14.07
N ASP A 59 20.14 2.00 12.84
CA ASP A 59 20.02 3.15 11.93
C ASP A 59 18.74 3.97 12.16
N VAL A 60 17.88 3.54 13.10
CA VAL A 60 16.66 4.25 13.47
C VAL A 60 16.97 5.22 14.61
N ALA A 61 16.65 6.50 14.42
CA ALA A 61 16.90 7.59 15.37
C ALA A 61 16.39 7.28 16.81
N ASP A 62 15.36 6.44 16.92
CA ASP A 62 14.71 6.06 18.19
C ASP A 62 14.90 4.58 18.56
N PHE A 63 16.03 3.96 18.17
CA PHE A 63 16.29 2.55 18.48
C PHE A 63 16.16 2.21 19.97
N LYS A 64 16.77 3.04 20.83
CA LYS A 64 16.76 2.82 22.28
C LYS A 64 15.35 2.88 22.85
N HIS A 65 14.53 3.82 22.39
CA HIS A 65 13.12 3.92 22.78
C HIS A 65 12.38 2.62 22.46
N LYS A 66 12.51 2.11 21.24
CA LYS A 66 11.85 0.85 20.82
C LYS A 66 12.28 -0.35 21.67
N LEU A 67 13.55 -0.43 22.08
CA LEU A 67 14.02 -1.50 22.96
C LEU A 67 13.41 -1.41 24.35
N TRP A 68 13.30 -0.19 24.91
CA TRP A 68 12.59 0.05 26.16
C TRP A 68 11.12 -0.34 26.05
N ASP A 69 10.44 0.06 24.98
CA ASP A 69 9.04 -0.32 24.74
C ASP A 69 8.87 -1.85 24.68
N GLN A 70 9.76 -2.52 23.95
CA GLN A 70 9.74 -3.98 23.84
C GLN A 70 10.05 -4.66 25.17
N LEU A 71 10.95 -4.12 26.00
CA LEU A 71 11.21 -4.61 27.35
C LEU A 71 9.94 -4.53 28.21
N PHE A 72 9.26 -3.39 28.21
CA PHE A 72 8.02 -3.19 28.96
C PHE A 72 6.91 -4.12 28.47
N ILE A 73 6.76 -4.28 27.16
CA ILE A 73 5.80 -5.21 26.54
C ILE A 73 6.10 -6.65 26.96
N ILE A 74 7.37 -7.09 26.95
CA ILE A 74 7.77 -8.45 27.36
C ILE A 74 7.52 -8.67 28.86
N SER A 75 7.62 -7.62 29.67
CA SER A 75 7.34 -7.68 31.11
C SER A 75 5.84 -7.66 31.46
N ASP A 76 4.95 -7.55 30.46
CA ASP A 76 3.51 -7.30 30.66
C ASP A 76 3.26 -6.07 31.58
N PHE A 77 4.09 -5.04 31.42
CA PHE A 77 4.09 -3.79 32.20
C PHE A 77 4.31 -3.95 33.71
N LYS A 78 4.80 -5.10 34.18
CA LYS A 78 5.05 -5.37 35.61
C LYS A 78 6.39 -4.85 36.10
N LEU A 79 7.30 -4.55 35.18
CA LEU A 79 8.66 -4.10 35.51
C LEU A 79 8.65 -2.61 35.88
N ASP A 80 8.97 -2.31 37.13
CA ASP A 80 9.15 -0.93 37.59
C ASP A 80 10.64 -0.57 37.61
N VAL A 81 11.06 0.16 36.58
CA VAL A 81 12.44 0.56 36.28
C VAL A 81 12.47 2.03 35.89
N ASP A 82 13.54 2.72 36.27
CA ASP A 82 13.82 4.11 35.88
C ASP A 82 14.20 4.17 34.40
N SER A 83 13.17 4.38 33.56
CA SER A 83 13.32 4.56 32.11
C SER A 83 13.38 6.06 31.80
N PRO A 84 14.33 6.50 30.95
CA PRO A 84 14.42 7.89 30.50
C PRO A 84 13.28 8.29 29.55
N PHE A 85 12.40 7.34 29.20
CA PHE A 85 11.30 7.49 28.23
C PHE A 85 9.98 7.05 28.85
N ASP A 86 8.90 7.68 28.41
CA ASP A 86 7.55 7.43 28.92
C ASP A 86 7.16 5.96 28.73
N LYS A 87 6.57 5.36 29.76
CA LYS A 87 6.14 3.96 29.73
C LYS A 87 4.96 3.85 28.76
N PRO A 88 5.02 3.01 27.70
CA PRO A 88 3.87 2.83 26.83
C PRO A 88 2.70 2.28 27.65
N THR A 89 1.49 2.78 27.42
CA THR A 89 0.32 2.25 28.13
C THR A 89 -0.29 1.08 27.37
N ARG A 90 -0.87 0.13 28.12
CA ARG A 90 -1.54 -1.06 27.53
C ARG A 90 -2.71 -0.67 26.62
N GLU A 91 -3.33 0.48 26.88
CA GLU A 91 -4.48 0.99 26.15
C GLU A 91 -4.09 1.48 24.76
N GLU A 92 -2.98 2.22 24.64
CA GLU A 92 -2.45 2.72 23.36
C GLU A 92 -2.05 1.57 22.42
N LEU A 93 -1.50 0.47 22.96
CA LEU A 93 -1.11 -0.69 22.15
C LEU A 93 -2.28 -1.56 21.70
N ALA A 94 -3.40 -1.52 22.44
CA ALA A 94 -4.60 -2.29 22.10
C ALA A 94 -5.51 -1.55 21.11
N GLU A 95 -5.25 -0.27 20.86
CA GLU A 95 -6.01 0.53 19.92
C GLU A 95 -5.85 -0.04 18.51
N LYS A 96 -6.97 -0.46 17.93
CA LYS A 96 -6.98 -1.00 16.57
C LYS A 96 -6.79 0.15 15.60
N PRO A 97 -6.02 -0.04 14.51
CA PRO A 97 -5.93 0.99 13.48
C PRO A 97 -7.32 1.33 12.94
N GLU A 98 -7.56 2.62 12.69
CA GLU A 98 -8.81 3.08 12.15
C GLU A 98 -9.09 2.45 10.78
N ARG A 99 -10.33 2.01 10.56
CA ARG A 99 -10.73 1.42 9.28
C ARG A 99 -10.87 2.53 8.25
N LEU A 100 -10.03 2.50 7.22
CA LEU A 100 -10.20 3.38 6.08
C LEU A 100 -11.51 3.05 5.34
N PRO A 101 -12.40 4.02 5.09
CA PRO A 101 -13.59 3.78 4.30
C PRO A 101 -13.20 3.45 2.85
N TYR A 102 -13.83 2.42 2.27
CA TYR A 102 -13.62 2.12 0.86
C TYR A 102 -14.32 3.19 0.00
N PRO A 103 -13.66 3.74 -1.03
CA PRO A 103 -14.29 4.70 -1.93
C PRO A 103 -15.30 3.97 -2.85
N GLN A 104 -16.50 3.68 -2.34
CA GLN A 104 -17.62 3.18 -3.13
C GLN A 104 -18.24 4.33 -3.93
N ASN A 105 -18.14 4.27 -5.26
CA ASN A 105 -18.85 5.16 -6.16
C ASN A 105 -19.78 4.32 -7.06
N PHE A 106 -21.06 4.66 -7.09
CA PHE A 106 -22.06 4.06 -7.98
C PHE A 106 -22.43 5.06 -9.10
N PRO A 107 -21.63 5.18 -10.17
CA PRO A 107 -21.96 6.07 -11.27
C PRO A 107 -23.22 5.59 -12.00
N LYS A 108 -24.15 6.52 -12.29
CA LYS A 108 -25.39 6.27 -13.05
C LYS A 108 -25.09 5.60 -14.41
N TYR A 109 -24.03 6.06 -15.08
CA TYR A 109 -23.52 5.49 -16.32
C TYR A 109 -22.14 4.87 -16.10
N ARG A 110 -22.08 3.53 -16.12
CA ARG A 110 -20.84 2.78 -15.85
C ARG A 110 -19.74 3.01 -16.90
N PHE A 111 -20.11 3.32 -18.13
CA PHE A 111 -19.18 3.51 -19.26
C PHE A 111 -18.42 4.84 -19.22
N TYR A 112 -18.87 5.82 -18.43
CA TYR A 112 -18.14 7.09 -18.23
C TYR A 112 -17.13 7.03 -17.07
N GLY A 113 -17.32 6.09 -16.14
CA GLY A 113 -16.51 6.00 -14.93
C GLY A 113 -16.64 7.22 -14.02
N ASN A 114 -15.77 7.31 -13.01
CA ASN A 114 -15.83 8.36 -11.99
C ASN A 114 -15.17 9.68 -12.44
N ASN A 115 -14.30 9.64 -13.45
CA ASN A 115 -13.54 10.81 -13.88
C ASN A 115 -14.43 11.85 -14.56
N ILE A 116 -15.39 11.41 -15.39
CA ILE A 116 -16.35 12.31 -16.04
C ILE A 116 -17.14 13.11 -15.00
N LYS A 117 -17.63 12.46 -13.94
CA LYS A 117 -18.32 13.16 -12.84
C LYS A 117 -17.43 14.23 -12.20
N ARG A 118 -16.19 13.88 -11.85
CA ARG A 118 -15.23 14.85 -11.27
C ARG A 118 -14.93 16.01 -12.22
N MET A 119 -14.80 15.75 -13.52
CA MET A 119 -14.58 16.81 -14.51
C MET A 119 -15.78 17.76 -14.60
N ILE A 120 -17.00 17.23 -14.55
CA ILE A 120 -18.24 18.02 -14.51
C ILE A 120 -18.29 18.87 -13.23
N ASP A 121 -17.99 18.28 -12.06
CA ASP A 121 -17.96 19.00 -10.77
C ASP A 121 -16.93 20.15 -10.76
N VAL A 122 -15.84 20.03 -11.52
CA VAL A 122 -14.84 21.10 -11.69
C VAL A 122 -15.35 22.15 -12.68
N ALA A 123 -15.95 21.74 -13.80
CA ALA A 123 -16.52 22.66 -14.78
C ALA A 123 -17.64 23.53 -14.20
N LEU A 124 -18.46 22.98 -13.30
CA LEU A 124 -19.50 23.72 -12.58
C LEU A 124 -18.93 24.78 -11.62
N ARG A 125 -17.72 24.57 -11.09
CA ARG A 125 -17.06 25.50 -10.16
C ARG A 125 -16.39 26.69 -10.86
N TRP A 126 -16.21 26.64 -12.17
CA TRP A 126 -15.61 27.74 -12.93
C TRP A 126 -16.63 28.82 -13.26
N GLU A 127 -16.15 30.06 -13.31
CA GLU A 127 -16.92 31.22 -13.77
C GLU A 127 -17.28 31.08 -15.26
N GLU A 128 -18.37 31.74 -15.67
CA GLU A 128 -18.80 31.73 -17.06
C GLU A 128 -17.79 32.50 -17.92
N GLY A 129 -17.20 31.79 -18.89
CA GLY A 129 -16.23 32.34 -19.82
C GLY A 129 -15.72 31.28 -20.80
N ASP A 130 -14.89 31.72 -21.75
CA ASP A 130 -14.40 30.89 -22.86
C ASP A 130 -13.70 29.61 -22.37
N LEU A 131 -13.01 29.68 -21.24
CA LEU A 131 -12.31 28.54 -20.63
C LEU A 131 -13.28 27.46 -20.14
N LYS A 132 -14.41 27.85 -19.54
CA LYS A 132 -15.46 26.91 -19.10
C LYS A 132 -16.11 26.24 -20.31
N GLN A 133 -16.40 27.00 -21.37
CA GLN A 133 -16.98 26.46 -22.59
C GLN A 133 -16.04 25.46 -23.29
N ALA A 134 -14.75 25.78 -23.39
CA ALA A 134 -13.73 24.88 -23.93
C ALA A 134 -13.59 23.59 -23.10
N LEU A 135 -13.65 23.69 -21.77
CA LEU A 135 -13.62 22.53 -20.87
C LEU A 135 -14.86 21.65 -21.08
N ILE A 136 -16.04 22.25 -21.19
CA ILE A 136 -17.31 21.56 -21.45
C ILE A 136 -17.25 20.78 -22.77
N VAL A 137 -16.78 21.41 -23.86
CA VAL A 137 -16.59 20.75 -25.17
C VAL A 137 -15.60 19.58 -25.06
N THR A 138 -14.53 19.76 -24.29
CA THR A 138 -13.54 18.70 -24.06
C THR A 138 -14.15 17.52 -23.30
N ILE A 139 -14.97 17.79 -22.28
CA ILE A 139 -15.71 16.78 -21.51
C ILE A 139 -16.68 16.03 -22.43
N ALA A 140 -17.47 16.74 -23.25
CA ALA A 140 -18.41 16.12 -24.17
C ALA A 140 -17.70 15.22 -25.22
N ASN A 141 -16.58 15.66 -25.77
CA ASN A 141 -15.74 14.83 -26.64
C ASN A 141 -15.17 13.60 -25.91
N HIS A 142 -14.76 13.77 -24.65
CA HIS A 142 -14.30 12.64 -23.84
C HIS A 142 -15.43 11.64 -23.55
N MET A 143 -16.64 12.12 -23.28
CA MET A 143 -17.84 11.29 -23.14
C MET A 143 -18.14 10.54 -24.44
N LYS A 144 -18.13 11.19 -25.61
CA LYS A 144 -18.31 10.53 -26.92
C LYS A 144 -17.29 9.41 -27.12
N LYS A 145 -16.01 9.66 -26.77
CA LYS A 145 -14.94 8.64 -26.82
C LYS A 145 -15.18 7.46 -25.86
N CYS A 146 -15.55 7.73 -24.60
CA CYS A 146 -15.85 6.68 -23.62
C CYS A 146 -17.05 5.83 -24.06
N PHE A 147 -18.07 6.46 -24.63
CA PHE A 147 -19.24 5.77 -25.18
C PHE A 147 -18.85 4.86 -26.36
N LEU A 148 -18.10 5.36 -27.35
CA LEU A 148 -17.63 4.58 -28.50
C LEU A 148 -16.63 3.46 -28.13
N ASN A 149 -15.94 3.60 -27.00
CA ASN A 149 -15.08 2.53 -26.52
C ASN A 149 -15.87 1.38 -25.87
N TRP A 150 -17.04 1.68 -25.29
CA TRP A 150 -17.91 0.70 -24.65
C TRP A 150 -18.93 0.10 -25.63
N ASN A 151 -19.49 0.93 -26.51
CA ASN A 151 -20.41 0.56 -27.60
C ASN A 151 -19.72 0.70 -28.95
N LYS A 152 -19.81 -0.32 -29.81
CA LYS A 152 -19.15 -0.33 -31.14
C LYS A 152 -19.91 0.41 -32.24
N ASP A 153 -21.12 0.88 -31.94
CA ASP A 153 -21.99 1.57 -32.89
C ASP A 153 -21.77 3.09 -32.84
N THR A 154 -22.21 3.79 -33.89
CA THR A 154 -22.18 5.24 -33.93
C THR A 154 -23.10 5.83 -32.87
N VAL A 155 -22.68 6.91 -32.22
CA VAL A 155 -23.49 7.65 -31.26
C VAL A 155 -23.86 9.00 -31.83
N ASP A 156 -25.12 9.40 -31.60
CA ASP A 156 -25.61 10.74 -31.90
C ASP A 156 -25.19 11.72 -30.79
N ASP A 157 -24.79 12.93 -31.19
CA ASP A 157 -24.28 13.96 -30.28
C ASP A 157 -25.38 14.44 -29.32
N ALA A 158 -26.64 14.43 -29.75
CA ALA A 158 -27.80 14.73 -28.90
C ALA A 158 -27.88 13.82 -27.66
N VAL A 159 -27.49 12.54 -27.77
CA VAL A 159 -27.49 11.61 -26.64
C VAL A 159 -26.38 11.96 -25.65
N ILE A 160 -25.21 12.38 -26.14
CA ILE A 160 -24.09 12.80 -25.30
C ILE A 160 -24.44 14.09 -24.54
N PHE A 161 -25.07 15.06 -25.20
CA PHE A 161 -25.54 16.28 -24.55
C PHE A 161 -26.60 16.00 -23.47
N ARG A 162 -27.56 15.09 -23.74
CA ARG A 162 -28.53 14.66 -22.73
C ARG A 162 -27.86 14.03 -21.51
N HIS A 163 -26.88 13.15 -21.72
CA HIS A 163 -26.15 12.54 -20.59
C HIS A 163 -25.34 13.56 -19.80
N LEU A 164 -24.78 14.58 -20.45
CA LEU A 164 -24.05 15.65 -19.77
C LEU A 164 -24.99 16.53 -18.93
N TYR A 165 -26.17 16.85 -19.46
CA TYR A 165 -27.22 17.56 -18.72
C TYR A 165 -27.67 16.75 -17.49
N GLU A 166 -27.91 15.45 -17.66
CA GLU A 166 -28.30 14.56 -16.56
C GLU A 166 -27.20 14.36 -15.50
N LEU A 167 -25.92 14.33 -15.90
CA LEU A 167 -24.80 14.16 -14.97
C LEU A 167 -24.38 15.46 -14.27
N SER A 168 -24.78 16.61 -14.80
CA SER A 168 -24.55 17.93 -14.21
C SER A 168 -25.72 18.42 -13.35
N ASP A 169 -26.71 17.54 -13.09
CA ASP A 169 -27.95 17.89 -12.38
C ASP A 169 -28.65 19.14 -12.97
N GLY A 170 -28.57 19.30 -14.30
CA GLY A 170 -29.15 20.43 -15.03
C GLY A 170 -28.29 21.71 -15.07
N GLY A 171 -27.08 21.69 -14.51
CA GLY A 171 -26.20 22.86 -14.48
C GLY A 171 -25.48 23.18 -15.79
N ILE A 172 -25.44 22.26 -16.76
CA ILE A 172 -24.82 22.45 -18.07
C ILE A 172 -25.84 22.09 -19.15
N ASP A 173 -26.46 23.11 -19.76
CA ASP A 173 -27.34 22.94 -20.91
C ASP A 173 -26.65 23.44 -22.19
N ILE A 174 -26.33 22.52 -23.09
CA ILE A 174 -25.66 22.80 -24.37
C ILE A 174 -26.63 22.57 -25.54
N THR A 175 -27.88 22.19 -25.28
CA THR A 175 -28.86 21.88 -26.34
C THR A 175 -29.16 23.07 -27.26
N THR A 176 -28.78 24.28 -26.85
CA THR A 176 -28.98 25.53 -27.60
C THR A 176 -27.74 26.01 -28.38
N HIS A 177 -26.57 25.39 -28.20
CA HIS A 177 -25.32 25.83 -28.85
C HIS A 177 -24.94 24.90 -30.00
N ASP A 178 -24.53 25.51 -31.11
CA ASP A 178 -24.11 24.90 -32.39
C ASP A 178 -22.72 24.22 -32.28
N LEU A 179 -22.52 23.47 -31.19
CA LEU A 179 -21.26 22.80 -30.88
C LEU A 179 -21.23 21.42 -31.53
N GLU A 180 -20.59 21.33 -32.69
CA GLU A 180 -20.29 20.04 -33.32
C GLU A 180 -19.20 19.30 -32.53
N LEU A 181 -19.48 18.07 -32.11
CA LEU A 181 -18.47 17.21 -31.49
C LEU A 181 -17.56 16.61 -32.56
N THR A 182 -16.36 16.20 -32.14
CA THR A 182 -15.41 15.56 -33.06
C THR A 182 -16.02 14.31 -33.67
N ASP A 183 -15.83 14.13 -34.99
CA ASP A 183 -16.28 12.94 -35.72
C ASP A 183 -15.83 11.63 -35.06
N SER A 184 -16.75 10.68 -34.98
CA SER A 184 -16.53 9.36 -34.42
C SER A 184 -15.36 8.60 -35.09
N SER A 185 -15.12 8.85 -36.39
CA SER A 185 -14.01 8.25 -37.16
C SER A 185 -12.64 8.72 -36.67
N LYS A 186 -12.49 10.01 -36.34
CA LYS A 186 -11.24 10.60 -35.81
C LYS A 186 -10.95 10.11 -34.40
N LEU A 187 -12.00 9.87 -33.59
CA LEU A 187 -11.88 9.36 -32.22
C LEU A 187 -11.46 7.87 -32.16
N MET A 188 -11.88 7.06 -33.14
CA MET A 188 -11.60 5.62 -33.20
C MET A 188 -10.30 5.25 -33.95
N SER A 189 -9.82 6.12 -34.85
CA SER A 189 -8.61 5.89 -35.66
C SER A 189 -7.32 5.70 -34.85
N ALA A 190 -7.28 6.12 -33.58
CA ALA A 190 -6.09 6.02 -32.73
C ALA A 190 -5.68 4.57 -32.38
N LYS A 191 -6.55 3.57 -32.58
CA LYS A 191 -6.23 2.15 -32.28
C LYS A 191 -5.37 1.45 -33.34
N SER A 192 -5.17 2.04 -34.54
CA SER A 192 -4.45 1.35 -35.63
C SER A 192 -2.93 1.55 -35.63
N ARG A 193 -2.35 2.35 -34.75
CA ARG A 193 -0.92 2.67 -34.80
C ARG A 193 -0.22 2.43 -33.48
N GLN A 194 0.02 1.16 -33.16
CA GLN A 194 1.18 0.68 -32.39
C GLN A 194 1.05 -0.84 -32.19
N ASN A 195 1.27 -1.60 -33.27
CA ASN A 195 1.78 -2.95 -33.13
C ASN A 195 3.22 -2.95 -33.63
N THR A 196 4.09 -2.21 -32.93
CA THR A 196 5.55 -2.31 -33.13
C THR A 196 6.08 -3.46 -32.28
N ASN A 197 5.54 -4.66 -32.46
CA ASN A 197 6.23 -5.89 -32.11
C ASN A 197 7.34 -6.09 -33.15
N LYS A 198 8.44 -5.34 -33.02
CA LYS A 198 9.72 -5.75 -33.60
C LYS A 198 10.17 -6.98 -32.82
N PRO A 199 10.30 -8.17 -33.42
CA PRO A 199 10.88 -9.30 -32.72
C PRO A 199 12.35 -8.95 -32.43
N HIS A 200 12.68 -8.74 -31.16
CA HIS A 200 14.06 -8.61 -30.74
C HIS A 200 14.74 -9.96 -30.96
N SER A 201 15.51 -10.08 -32.05
CA SER A 201 16.37 -11.25 -32.25
C SER A 201 17.44 -11.25 -31.14
N ASN A 202 17.26 -12.08 -30.12
CA ASN A 202 18.31 -12.36 -29.16
C ASN A 202 19.38 -13.20 -29.88
N LYS A 203 20.49 -12.56 -30.24
CA LYS A 203 21.71 -13.25 -30.68
C LYS A 203 22.28 -13.99 -29.46
N SER A 204 21.91 -15.26 -29.30
CA SER A 204 22.55 -16.14 -28.32
C SER A 204 23.99 -16.41 -28.77
N TYR A 205 24.97 -15.88 -28.04
CA TYR A 205 26.35 -16.32 -28.16
C TYR A 205 26.46 -17.77 -27.66
N SER A 206 26.55 -18.69 -28.61
CA SER A 206 26.87 -20.10 -28.37
C SER A 206 28.32 -20.20 -27.88
N HIS A 207 28.52 -20.31 -26.56
CA HIS A 207 29.77 -20.83 -26.01
C HIS A 207 29.86 -22.33 -26.28
N ARG A 208 30.67 -22.69 -27.28
CA ARG A 208 31.16 -24.06 -27.49
C ARG A 208 31.95 -24.49 -26.25
N SER A 209 31.34 -25.28 -25.38
CA SER A 209 32.06 -26.07 -24.39
C SER A 209 32.59 -27.33 -25.07
N SER A 210 33.88 -27.30 -25.40
CA SER A 210 34.66 -28.51 -25.68
C SER A 210 34.92 -29.19 -24.35
N ASN A 211 34.28 -30.32 -24.07
CA ASN A 211 34.81 -31.23 -23.06
C ASN A 211 34.96 -32.65 -23.62
N LYS A 212 36.24 -33.01 -23.77
CA LYS A 212 36.73 -34.31 -24.21
C LYS A 212 36.41 -35.37 -23.16
N ASN A 213 35.59 -36.33 -23.57
CA ASN A 213 35.80 -37.76 -23.42
C ASN A 213 37.00 -38.20 -22.55
N THR A 214 36.71 -38.73 -21.35
CA THR A 214 37.58 -39.68 -20.67
C THR A 214 36.78 -40.88 -20.20
N ASN A 215 36.97 -41.98 -20.93
CA ASN A 215 36.64 -43.35 -20.55
C ASN A 215 36.99 -43.65 -19.09
N ARG A 216 36.04 -44.19 -18.34
CA ARG A 216 36.31 -45.14 -17.27
C ARG A 216 35.15 -46.14 -17.13
N LYS A 217 35.22 -47.20 -17.93
CA LYS A 217 34.68 -48.51 -17.52
C LYS A 217 35.50 -48.99 -16.32
N LYS A 218 34.84 -49.55 -15.30
CA LYS A 218 35.20 -50.86 -14.72
C LYS A 218 34.11 -51.34 -13.76
N TYR A 219 33.63 -52.55 -14.09
CA TYR A 219 33.04 -53.63 -13.29
C TYR A 219 31.92 -53.30 -12.32
#